data_AF-A0A1H9WQD8-F1
#
_entry.id   AF-A0A1H9WQD8-F1
#
_cell.length_a   1.000
_cell.length_b   1.000
_cell.length_c   1.000
_cell.angle_alpha   90.00
_cell.angle_beta   90.00
_cell.angle_gamma   90.00
#
_symmetry.space_group_name_H-M   'P 1'
#
loop_
_entity.id
_entity.type
_entity.pdbx_description
1 polymer ?
#
loop_
_entity_poly.entity_id
_entity_poly.type
_entity_poly.pdbx_seq_one_letter_code
_entity_poly.pdbx_strand_id
1 'polypeptide(L)'
;MGTTQLTTAGVGAGDEVVVPSFGGADVAQAVRELGARPVFADIDPDTYCLDPVSAARAAGRRTAALVLVHLFGHRADMAALRAVGERHGVSVVEWEPMPRTDAIDAVRRRQYATSLSRRLRGVVAPLVPDGVEHAFTEYVVRVPGNGRPDRDALRRALRMRGVDCGVPVRVPAHRLPEYASAVRLPQAERAADECLSLPLSAAMTKKDLQRVVSACNGLGGLLRERAG
;
A
#
# COMPACT_ATOMS: atom_id res chain seq x y z
N MET A 1 12.98 13.85 7.89
CA MET A 1 12.08 15.00 7.61
C MET A 1 10.63 14.76 8.08
N GLY A 2 10.31 13.68 8.81
CA GLY A 2 8.92 13.34 9.15
C GLY A 2 8.55 13.33 10.64
N THR A 3 9.46 13.74 11.54
CA THR A 3 9.18 13.72 12.98
C THR A 3 8.28 14.87 13.44
N THR A 4 8.21 15.98 12.70
CA THR A 4 7.45 17.18 13.06
C THR A 4 5.96 16.89 13.28
N GLN A 5 5.32 16.11 12.40
CA GLN A 5 3.91 15.76 12.52
C GLN A 5 3.63 14.95 13.79
N LEU A 6 4.57 14.06 14.16
CA LEU A 6 4.47 13.23 15.37
C LEU A 6 4.66 14.09 16.63
N THR A 7 5.64 14.99 16.65
CA THR A 7 5.87 15.86 17.81
C THR A 7 4.72 16.85 18.01
N THR A 8 4.14 17.39 16.93
CA THR A 8 2.93 18.23 17.01
C THR A 8 1.73 17.44 17.55
N ALA A 9 1.65 16.14 17.29
CA ALA A 9 0.63 15.26 17.84
C ALA A 9 0.89 14.84 19.31
N GLY A 10 1.98 15.33 19.92
CA GLY A 10 2.34 15.04 21.31
C GLY A 10 3.14 13.76 21.52
N VAL A 11 3.61 13.11 20.45
CA VAL A 11 4.43 11.89 20.54
C VAL A 11 5.82 12.22 21.07
N GLY A 12 6.24 11.50 22.11
CA GLY A 12 7.56 11.59 22.70
C GLY A 12 8.15 10.23 23.12
N ALA A 13 9.29 10.29 23.81
CA ALA A 13 10.00 9.09 24.23
C ALA A 13 9.14 8.23 25.17
N GLY A 14 9.09 6.92 24.90
CA GLY A 14 8.30 5.95 25.68
C GLY A 14 6.85 5.78 25.20
N ASP A 15 6.34 6.64 24.31
CA ASP A 15 5.02 6.48 23.72
C ASP A 15 4.97 5.34 22.71
N GLU A 16 3.76 4.87 22.43
CA GLU A 16 3.48 3.94 21.35
C GLU A 16 2.76 4.66 20.21
N VAL A 17 3.14 4.35 18.97
CA VAL A 17 2.49 4.89 17.78
C VAL A 17 2.03 3.74 16.91
N VAL A 18 0.75 3.69 16.58
CA VAL A 18 0.21 2.67 15.68
C VAL A 18 0.56 3.04 14.24
N VAL A 19 1.19 2.12 13.51
CA VAL A 19 1.70 2.34 12.14
C VAL A 19 1.30 1.18 11.24
N PRO A 20 0.86 1.41 9.98
CA PRO A 20 0.60 0.33 9.04
C PRO A 20 1.88 -0.43 8.75
N SER A 21 1.84 -1.76 8.83
CA SER A 21 3.06 -2.52 8.57
C SER A 21 3.47 -2.55 7.09
N PHE A 22 2.53 -2.38 6.17
CA PHE A 22 2.83 -2.37 4.74
C PHE A 22 2.93 -0.91 4.27
N GLY A 23 4.10 -0.51 3.75
CA GLY A 23 4.34 0.88 3.33
C GLY A 23 4.64 1.87 4.46
N GLY A 24 4.73 1.44 5.72
CA GLY A 24 4.97 2.33 6.88
C GLY A 24 6.38 2.29 7.48
N ALA A 25 7.39 1.79 6.77
CA ALA A 25 8.75 1.65 7.32
C ALA A 25 9.38 3.00 7.71
N ASP A 26 9.22 4.03 6.86
CA ASP A 26 9.76 5.38 7.11
C ASP A 26 9.07 6.03 8.32
N VAL A 27 7.76 5.79 8.48
CA VAL A 27 7.02 6.21 9.68
C VAL A 27 7.59 5.53 10.92
N ALA A 28 7.78 4.21 10.88
CA ALA A 28 8.31 3.44 12.00
C ALA A 28 9.72 3.90 12.40
N GLN A 29 10.54 4.29 11.41
CA GLN A 29 11.85 4.88 11.65
C GLN A 29 11.74 6.21 12.39
N ALA A 30 10.90 7.13 11.91
CA ALA A 30 10.69 8.42 12.55
C ALA A 30 10.15 8.29 13.99
N VAL A 31 9.26 7.32 14.23
CA VAL A 31 8.79 7.00 15.59
C VAL A 31 9.97 6.60 16.49
N ARG A 32 10.88 5.75 16.01
CA ARG A 32 12.08 5.36 16.78
C ARG A 32 13.06 6.51 17.00
N GLU A 33 13.22 7.40 16.02
CA GLU A 33 14.06 8.61 16.14
C GLU A 33 13.59 9.53 17.28
N LEU A 34 12.29 9.50 17.61
CA LEU A 34 11.72 10.22 18.76
C LEU A 34 11.84 9.47 20.10
N GLY A 35 12.41 8.27 20.12
CA GLY A 35 12.43 7.41 21.31
C GLY A 35 11.07 6.75 21.63
N ALA A 36 10.10 6.86 20.72
CA ALA A 36 8.82 6.17 20.80
C ALA A 36 8.92 4.75 20.19
N ARG A 37 7.89 3.94 20.39
CA ARG A 37 7.81 2.56 19.91
C ARG A 37 6.75 2.42 18.81
N PRO A 38 7.11 2.00 17.59
CA PRO A 38 6.10 1.66 16.59
C PRO A 38 5.37 0.38 17.00
N VAL A 39 4.05 0.42 16.94
CA VAL A 39 3.15 -0.72 17.10
C VAL A 39 2.48 -0.99 15.76
N PHE A 40 2.76 -2.13 15.17
CA PHE A 40 2.30 -2.41 13.82
C PHE A 40 0.86 -2.90 13.80
N ALA A 41 0.06 -2.30 12.93
CA ALA A 41 -1.28 -2.73 12.57
C ALA A 41 -1.33 -3.21 11.11
N ASP A 42 -2.33 -4.03 10.83
CA ASP A 42 -2.56 -4.60 9.51
C ASP A 42 -3.17 -3.55 8.57
N ILE A 43 -3.28 -3.92 7.30
CA ILE A 43 -3.85 -3.07 6.25
C ILE A 43 -5.19 -3.60 5.77
N ASP A 44 -5.99 -2.71 5.22
CA ASP A 44 -7.14 -3.09 4.41
C ASP A 44 -6.61 -3.76 3.11
N PRO A 45 -7.13 -4.95 2.74
CA PRO A 45 -6.56 -5.75 1.64
C PRO A 45 -6.77 -5.14 0.25
N ASP A 46 -7.74 -4.24 0.09
CA ASP A 46 -8.10 -3.66 -1.20
C ASP A 46 -7.40 -2.32 -1.42
N THR A 47 -7.31 -1.50 -0.37
CA THR A 47 -6.76 -0.14 -0.41
C THR A 47 -5.30 -0.06 0.02
N TYR A 48 -4.79 -1.09 0.71
CA TYR A 48 -3.47 -1.16 1.35
C TYR A 48 -3.20 -0.09 2.42
N CYS A 49 -4.20 0.72 2.74
CA CYS A 49 -4.12 1.71 3.80
C CYS A 49 -4.31 1.03 5.16
N LEU A 50 -4.00 1.75 6.24
CA LEU A 50 -4.19 1.26 7.61
C LEU A 50 -5.64 0.81 7.84
N ASP A 51 -5.84 -0.44 8.26
CA ASP A 51 -7.17 -0.97 8.62
C ASP A 51 -7.62 -0.38 9.98
N PRO A 52 -8.76 0.32 10.05
CA PRO A 52 -9.27 0.87 11.31
C PRO A 52 -9.49 -0.18 12.39
N VAL A 53 -9.90 -1.41 12.04
CA VAL A 53 -10.16 -2.48 13.02
C VAL A 53 -8.85 -2.97 13.62
N SER A 54 -7.84 -3.23 12.79
CA SER A 54 -6.50 -3.59 13.24
C SER A 54 -5.85 -2.47 14.05
N ALA A 55 -6.01 -1.22 13.64
CA ALA A 55 -5.51 -0.06 14.37
C ALA A 55 -6.11 0.05 15.78
N ALA A 56 -7.43 -0.14 15.91
CA ALA A 56 -8.11 -0.13 17.20
C ALA A 56 -7.61 -1.26 18.13
N ARG A 57 -7.30 -2.45 17.59
CA ARG A 57 -6.74 -3.57 18.35
C ARG A 57 -5.30 -3.34 18.77
N ALA A 58 -4.53 -2.65 17.94
CA ALA A 58 -3.13 -2.30 18.21
C ALA A 58 -3.01 -1.16 19.24
N ALA A 59 -3.99 -0.26 19.30
CA ALA A 59 -4.01 0.85 20.24
C ALA A 59 -4.15 0.35 21.70
N GLY A 60 -3.19 0.73 22.54
CA GLY A 60 -3.14 0.39 23.96
C GLY A 60 -2.99 1.64 24.84
N ARG A 61 -2.74 1.41 26.14
CA ARG A 61 -2.66 2.50 27.15
C ARG A 61 -1.53 3.51 26.92
N ARG A 62 -0.47 3.11 26.22
CA ARG A 62 0.67 3.98 25.88
C ARG A 62 0.56 4.58 24.48
N THR A 63 -0.51 4.29 23.75
CA THR A 63 -0.66 4.81 22.40
C THR A 63 -0.92 6.30 22.46
N ALA A 64 -0.05 7.08 21.84
CA ALA A 64 -0.18 8.53 21.72
C ALA A 64 -0.81 8.93 20.38
N ALA A 65 -0.55 8.15 19.32
CA ALA A 65 -1.05 8.44 17.99
C ALA A 65 -1.29 7.20 17.12
N LEU A 66 -2.19 7.33 16.15
CA LEU A 66 -2.32 6.47 14.98
C LEU A 66 -1.78 7.22 13.78
N VAL A 67 -0.90 6.61 12.98
CA VAL A 67 -0.39 7.21 11.75
C VAL A 67 -0.98 6.51 10.55
N LEU A 68 -1.57 7.28 9.63
CA LEU A 68 -2.07 6.78 8.36
C LEU A 68 -1.22 7.27 7.19
N VAL A 69 -1.22 6.46 6.14
CA VAL A 69 -0.50 6.71 4.89
C VAL A 69 -1.47 6.48 3.74
N HIS A 70 -1.52 7.42 2.79
CA HIS A 70 -2.27 7.31 1.55
C HIS A 70 -1.51 6.49 0.51
N LEU A 71 -1.53 5.16 0.68
CA LEU A 71 -0.60 4.29 -0.03
C LEU A 71 -0.94 4.17 -1.52
N PHE A 72 0.08 4.27 -2.39
CA PHE A 72 -0.05 4.28 -3.87
C PHE A 72 -0.96 5.39 -4.44
N GLY A 73 -1.24 6.40 -3.60
CA GLY A 73 -2.19 7.45 -3.90
C GLY A 73 -3.64 7.02 -3.69
N HIS A 74 -3.92 5.92 -3.00
CA HIS A 74 -5.25 5.57 -2.51
C HIS A 74 -5.53 6.32 -1.21
N ARG A 75 -6.68 7.01 -1.12
CA ARG A 75 -7.06 7.69 0.12
C ARG A 75 -7.37 6.66 1.20
N ALA A 76 -6.85 6.88 2.40
CA ALA A 76 -7.13 6.07 3.58
C ALA A 76 -8.50 6.47 4.15
N ASP A 77 -9.18 5.56 4.86
CA ASP A 77 -10.44 5.87 5.52
C ASP A 77 -10.23 6.76 6.75
N MET A 78 -10.06 8.06 6.49
CA MET A 78 -9.83 9.09 7.50
C MET A 78 -10.98 9.15 8.50
N ALA A 79 -12.22 8.94 8.06
CA ALA A 79 -13.39 9.04 8.91
C ALA A 79 -13.39 7.89 9.93
N ALA A 80 -13.18 6.66 9.48
CA ALA A 80 -13.10 5.51 10.37
C ALA A 80 -11.90 5.60 11.32
N LEU A 81 -10.73 6.02 10.82
CA LEU A 81 -9.52 6.17 11.65
C LEU A 81 -9.68 7.27 12.70
N ARG A 82 -10.31 8.40 12.36
CA ARG A 82 -10.66 9.46 13.34
C ARG A 82 -11.60 8.93 14.42
N ALA A 83 -12.61 8.16 14.05
CA ALA A 83 -13.51 7.52 15.03
C ALA A 83 -12.77 6.50 15.93
N VAL A 84 -11.70 5.86 15.46
CA VAL A 84 -10.82 5.06 16.33
C VAL A 84 -10.01 5.98 17.26
N GLY A 85 -9.41 7.05 16.73
CA GLY A 85 -8.68 8.03 17.54
C GLY A 85 -9.52 8.60 18.69
N GLU A 86 -10.74 9.04 18.39
CA GLU A 86 -11.69 9.57 19.38
C GLU A 86 -12.03 8.53 20.47
N ARG A 87 -12.32 7.28 20.08
CA ARG A 87 -12.65 6.21 21.03
C ARG A 87 -11.51 5.84 21.96
N HIS A 88 -10.27 5.98 21.51
CA HIS A 88 -9.08 5.66 22.28
C HIS A 88 -8.44 6.89 22.94
N GLY A 89 -8.92 8.10 22.66
CA GLY A 89 -8.34 9.35 23.15
C GLY A 89 -6.95 9.64 22.58
N VAL A 90 -6.69 9.26 21.33
CA VAL A 90 -5.38 9.38 20.67
C VAL A 90 -5.46 10.21 19.38
N SER A 91 -4.36 10.88 19.05
CA SER A 91 -4.25 11.68 17.83
C SER A 91 -4.23 10.80 16.57
N VAL A 92 -4.84 11.26 15.48
CA VAL A 92 -4.69 10.64 14.15
C VAL A 92 -3.85 11.54 13.28
N VAL A 93 -2.70 11.03 12.84
CA VAL A 93 -1.68 11.76 12.09
C VAL A 93 -1.67 11.28 10.65
N GLU A 94 -1.94 12.19 9.72
CA GLU A 94 -1.68 11.98 8.30
C GLU A 94 -0.19 12.18 8.04
N TRP A 95 0.51 11.12 7.62
CA TRP A 95 1.97 11.16 7.44
C TRP A 95 2.39 12.11 6.33
N GLU A 96 1.74 11.96 5.17
CA GLU A 96 1.88 12.81 4.01
C GLU A 96 0.48 13.17 3.49
N PRO A 97 0.30 14.41 3.00
CA PRO A 97 -0.99 14.83 2.47
C PRO A 97 -1.36 13.98 1.26
N MET A 98 -2.65 13.69 1.11
CA MET A 98 -3.16 13.02 -0.10
C MET A 98 -2.71 13.77 -1.37
N PRO A 99 -2.07 13.08 -2.35
CA PRO A 99 -1.68 13.71 -3.59
C PRO A 99 -2.88 14.29 -4.34
N ARG A 100 -2.74 15.49 -4.89
CA ARG A 100 -3.82 16.15 -5.63
C ARG A 100 -4.26 15.31 -6.83
N THR A 101 -5.56 15.02 -6.92
CA THR A 101 -6.15 14.19 -7.98
C THR A 101 -6.60 14.99 -9.20
N ASP A 102 -6.62 16.32 -9.11
CA ASP A 102 -7.04 17.27 -10.14
C ASP A 102 -5.87 17.81 -10.99
N ALA A 103 -4.63 17.61 -10.55
CA ALA A 103 -3.45 17.96 -11.31
C ALA A 103 -3.45 17.23 -12.67
N ILE A 104 -3.02 17.89 -13.74
CA ILE A 104 -3.05 17.37 -15.11
C ILE A 104 -2.44 15.95 -15.20
N ASP A 105 -1.29 15.75 -14.56
CA ASP A 105 -0.63 14.45 -14.54
C ASP A 105 -1.43 13.38 -13.78
N ALA A 106 -2.06 13.74 -12.66
CA ALA A 106 -2.91 12.84 -11.90
C ALA A 106 -4.16 12.46 -12.70
N VAL A 107 -4.79 13.42 -13.39
CA VAL A 107 -5.94 13.16 -14.27
C VAL A 107 -5.56 12.17 -15.38
N ARG A 108 -4.40 12.35 -16.03
CA ARG A 108 -3.90 11.42 -17.05
C ARG A 108 -3.63 10.03 -16.48
N ARG A 109 -2.93 9.93 -15.35
CA ARG A 109 -2.68 8.65 -14.67
C ARG A 109 -3.98 7.93 -14.33
N ARG A 110 -5.00 8.63 -13.82
CA ARG A 110 -6.34 8.08 -13.52
C ARG A 110 -7.07 7.56 -14.75
N GLN A 111 -7.00 8.28 -15.88
CA GLN A 111 -7.57 7.82 -17.14
C GLN A 111 -6.88 6.54 -17.63
N TYR A 112 -5.56 6.50 -17.57
CA TYR A 112 -4.78 5.33 -17.96
C TYR A 112 -4.99 4.15 -17.03
N ALA A 113 -5.03 4.36 -15.72
CA ALA A 113 -5.36 3.35 -14.72
C ALA A 113 -6.74 2.75 -14.97
N THR A 114 -7.77 3.58 -15.21
CA THR A 114 -9.12 3.11 -15.58
C THR A 114 -9.10 2.25 -16.84
N SER A 115 -8.33 2.66 -17.86
CA SER A 115 -8.17 1.90 -19.10
C SER A 115 -7.48 0.55 -18.87
N LEU A 116 -6.42 0.52 -18.06
CA LEU A 116 -5.72 -0.71 -17.68
C LEU A 116 -6.63 -1.64 -16.88
N SER A 117 -7.29 -1.15 -15.83
CA SER A 117 -8.15 -1.97 -14.95
C SER A 117 -9.27 -2.67 -15.70
N ARG A 118 -9.81 -2.06 -16.76
CA ARG A 118 -10.86 -2.66 -17.62
C ARG A 118 -10.34 -3.73 -18.57
N ARG A 119 -9.04 -3.74 -18.87
CA ARG A 119 -8.44 -4.49 -19.99
C ARG A 119 -7.47 -5.57 -19.56
N LEU A 120 -6.88 -5.42 -18.38
CA LEU A 120 -5.96 -6.39 -17.81
C LEU A 120 -6.68 -7.68 -17.43
N ARG A 121 -6.00 -8.79 -17.70
CA ARG A 121 -6.37 -10.14 -17.32
C ARG A 121 -5.14 -10.81 -16.71
N GLY A 122 -5.36 -11.81 -15.87
CA GLY A 122 -4.26 -12.57 -15.24
C GLY A 122 -3.60 -11.90 -14.04
N VAL A 123 -4.02 -10.68 -13.71
CA VAL A 123 -3.72 -9.97 -12.46
C VAL A 123 -5.00 -9.35 -11.92
N VAL A 124 -5.05 -9.11 -10.62
CA VAL A 124 -6.16 -8.38 -9.98
C VAL A 124 -5.83 -6.90 -9.99
N ALA A 125 -6.62 -6.11 -10.71
CA ALA A 125 -6.45 -4.66 -10.76
C ALA A 125 -6.81 -4.02 -9.41
N PRO A 126 -6.22 -2.87 -9.06
CA PRO A 126 -6.57 -2.15 -7.83
C PRO A 126 -8.05 -1.76 -7.83
N LEU A 127 -8.72 -2.04 -6.71
CA LEU A 127 -10.10 -1.64 -6.45
C LEU A 127 -10.12 -0.18 -6.03
N VAL A 128 -11.01 0.61 -6.61
CA VAL A 128 -11.29 1.98 -6.16
C VAL A 128 -12.79 2.09 -5.93
N PRO A 129 -13.25 2.09 -4.67
CA PRO A 129 -14.67 2.22 -4.37
C PRO A 129 -15.25 3.54 -4.90
N ASP A 130 -16.55 3.55 -5.17
CA ASP A 130 -17.24 4.77 -5.62
C ASP A 130 -17.11 5.89 -4.58
N GLY A 131 -16.79 7.09 -5.05
CA GLY A 131 -16.58 8.26 -4.19
C GLY A 131 -15.24 8.29 -3.46
N VAL A 132 -14.39 7.26 -3.59
CA VAL A 132 -13.05 7.26 -2.99
C VAL A 132 -12.01 7.81 -3.98
N GLU A 133 -11.19 8.72 -3.49
CA GLU A 133 -10.13 9.34 -4.28
C GLU A 133 -8.91 8.43 -4.45
N HIS A 134 -8.41 8.36 -5.68
CA HIS A 134 -7.18 7.66 -6.03
C HIS A 134 -6.35 8.48 -7.02
N ALA A 135 -5.14 8.88 -6.64
CA ALA A 135 -4.20 9.66 -7.46
C ALA A 135 -3.33 8.79 -8.39
N PHE A 136 -3.29 7.48 -8.12
CA PHE A 136 -2.46 6.49 -8.84
C PHE A 136 -1.03 6.98 -9.01
N THR A 137 -0.39 7.34 -7.89
CA THR A 137 1.06 7.61 -7.89
C THR A 137 1.82 6.33 -8.26
N GLU A 138 1.22 5.17 -7.95
CA GLU A 138 1.65 3.87 -8.42
C GLU A 138 0.43 3.03 -8.84
N TYR A 139 0.58 2.17 -9.86
CA TYR A 139 -0.48 1.24 -10.30
C TYR A 139 -0.15 -0.18 -9.83
N VAL A 140 -0.62 -0.49 -8.63
CA VAL A 140 -0.32 -1.76 -7.95
C VAL A 140 -1.43 -2.77 -8.21
N VAL A 141 -1.05 -3.90 -8.82
CA VAL A 141 -1.92 -5.07 -9.03
C VAL A 141 -1.53 -6.19 -8.05
N ARG A 142 -2.46 -7.10 -7.76
CA ARG A 142 -2.13 -8.37 -7.09
C ARG A 142 -1.94 -9.47 -8.13
N VAL A 143 -0.89 -10.26 -7.95
CA VAL A 143 -0.63 -11.47 -8.74
C VAL A 143 -1.34 -12.65 -8.07
N PRO A 144 -2.32 -13.29 -8.75
CA PRO A 144 -2.97 -14.49 -8.24
C PRO A 144 -1.96 -15.64 -8.08
N GLY A 145 -2.23 -16.55 -7.15
CA GLY A 145 -1.41 -17.75 -6.92
C GLY A 145 -0.91 -17.83 -5.49
N ASN A 146 0.24 -18.46 -5.30
CA ASN A 146 0.86 -18.76 -4.01
C ASN A 146 1.82 -17.66 -3.52
N GLY A 147 1.59 -16.41 -3.93
CA GLY A 147 2.43 -15.28 -3.56
C GLY A 147 3.81 -15.33 -4.23
N ARG A 148 4.88 -15.41 -3.44
CA ARG A 148 6.21 -14.98 -3.87
C ARG A 148 6.97 -15.84 -4.91
N PRO A 149 6.74 -17.14 -5.16
CA PRO A 149 7.30 -17.69 -6.39
C PRO A 149 6.58 -17.10 -7.63
N ASP A 150 5.26 -16.94 -7.55
CA ASP A 150 4.41 -16.58 -8.68
C ASP A 150 4.53 -15.10 -9.07
N ARG A 151 4.50 -14.19 -8.09
CA ARG A 151 4.71 -12.75 -8.33
C ARG A 151 6.05 -12.49 -8.99
N ASP A 152 7.12 -13.11 -8.48
CA ASP A 152 8.46 -12.93 -9.02
C ASP A 152 8.62 -13.59 -10.40
N ALA A 153 7.98 -14.74 -10.63
CA ALA A 153 7.92 -15.37 -11.95
C ALA A 153 7.20 -14.50 -12.97
N LEU A 154 6.03 -13.94 -12.62
CA LEU A 154 5.30 -13.02 -13.48
C LEU A 154 6.13 -11.77 -13.79
N ARG A 155 6.77 -11.18 -12.79
CA ARG A 155 7.65 -10.01 -12.97
C ARG A 155 8.78 -10.29 -13.97
N ARG A 156 9.45 -11.45 -13.86
CA ARG A 156 10.48 -11.86 -14.83
C ARG A 156 9.90 -12.06 -16.24
N ALA A 157 8.72 -12.68 -16.33
CA ALA A 157 8.05 -12.94 -17.61
C ALA A 157 7.56 -11.66 -18.31
N LEU A 158 7.14 -10.64 -17.55
CA LEU A 158 6.78 -9.32 -18.05
C LEU A 158 8.02 -8.55 -18.51
N ARG A 159 9.12 -8.62 -17.76
CA ARG A 159 10.40 -8.01 -18.16
C ARG A 159 10.91 -8.55 -19.49
N MET A 160 10.83 -9.86 -19.71
CA MET A 160 11.18 -10.48 -21.01
C MET A 160 10.29 -9.99 -22.18
N ARG A 161 9.12 -9.42 -21.89
CA ARG A 161 8.20 -8.79 -22.85
C ARG A 161 8.35 -7.27 -22.90
N GLY A 162 9.40 -6.71 -22.29
CA GLY A 162 9.67 -5.27 -22.29
C GLY A 162 8.74 -4.46 -21.38
N VAL A 163 8.22 -5.07 -20.32
CA VAL A 163 7.43 -4.40 -19.28
C VAL A 163 8.16 -4.53 -17.95
N ASP A 164 8.80 -3.45 -17.52
CA ASP A 164 9.52 -3.41 -16.25
C ASP A 164 8.57 -3.09 -15.09
N CYS A 165 8.39 -4.07 -14.20
CA CYS A 165 7.51 -3.93 -13.03
C CYS A 165 8.31 -3.79 -11.73
N GLY A 166 7.81 -2.96 -10.83
CA GLY A 166 8.34 -2.77 -9.49
C GLY A 166 7.73 -3.72 -8.46
N VAL A 167 8.42 -3.91 -7.34
CA VAL A 167 7.84 -4.51 -6.12
C VAL A 167 7.72 -3.38 -5.10
N PRO A 168 6.50 -2.87 -4.84
CA PRO A 168 6.34 -1.61 -4.11
C PRO A 168 6.79 -1.71 -2.66
N VAL A 169 6.53 -2.85 -2.01
CA VAL A 169 6.99 -3.15 -0.65
C VAL A 169 7.47 -4.59 -0.62
N ARG A 170 8.74 -4.80 -0.29
CA ARG A 170 9.36 -6.14 -0.28
C ARG A 170 9.15 -6.87 1.05
N VAL A 171 9.28 -6.15 2.15
CA VAL A 171 9.18 -6.71 3.50
C VAL A 171 8.30 -5.76 4.32
N PRO A 172 7.16 -6.24 4.86
CA PRO A 172 6.38 -5.45 5.80
C PRO A 172 7.25 -5.05 7.00
N ALA A 173 7.07 -3.84 7.50
CA ALA A 173 7.91 -3.27 8.55
C ALA A 173 8.02 -4.16 9.80
N HIS A 174 6.94 -4.81 10.26
CA HIS A 174 6.97 -5.72 11.41
C HIS A 174 7.86 -6.97 11.23
N ARG A 175 8.28 -7.27 10.00
CA ARG A 175 9.18 -8.39 9.64
C ARG A 175 10.62 -7.94 9.37
N LEU A 176 10.89 -6.64 9.37
CA LEU A 176 12.26 -6.14 9.28
C LEU A 176 13.02 -6.46 10.59
N PRO A 177 14.30 -6.86 10.54
CA PRO A 177 15.06 -7.29 11.72
C PRO A 177 15.06 -6.28 12.87
N GLU A 178 15.10 -4.99 12.56
CA GLU A 178 15.15 -3.90 13.51
C GLU A 178 13.80 -3.61 14.20
N TYR A 179 12.71 -4.21 13.72
CA TYR A 179 11.34 -4.08 14.20
C TYR A 179 10.73 -5.44 14.57
N ALA A 180 11.54 -6.49 14.65
CA ALA A 180 11.08 -7.87 14.78
C ALA A 180 10.02 -8.01 15.87
N SER A 181 8.81 -8.36 15.46
CA SER A 181 7.65 -8.52 16.32
C SER A 181 6.97 -9.86 16.06
N ALA A 182 6.39 -10.45 17.11
CA ALA A 182 5.63 -11.71 17.00
C ALA A 182 4.19 -11.50 16.50
N VAL A 183 3.78 -10.26 16.24
CA VAL A 183 2.44 -9.93 15.72
C VAL A 183 2.22 -10.60 14.35
N ARG A 184 1.00 -11.10 14.12
CA ARG A 184 0.58 -11.62 12.81
C ARG A 184 -0.28 -10.60 12.10
N LEU A 185 0.19 -10.13 10.94
CA LEU A 185 -0.49 -9.14 10.10
C LEU A 185 -0.68 -9.74 8.70
N PRO A 186 -1.66 -10.66 8.55
CA PRO A 186 -1.78 -11.49 7.36
C PRO A 186 -2.02 -10.68 6.08
N GLN A 187 -2.71 -9.54 6.12
CA GLN A 187 -2.96 -8.77 4.90
C GLN A 187 -1.71 -8.04 4.41
N ALA A 188 -0.91 -7.51 5.33
CA ALA A 188 0.41 -6.93 5.04
C ALA A 188 1.38 -7.97 4.46
N GLU A 189 1.43 -9.16 5.05
CA GLU A 189 2.26 -10.29 4.56
C GLU A 189 1.83 -10.70 3.15
N ARG A 190 0.53 -10.92 2.97
CA ARG A 190 -0.06 -11.28 1.68
C ARG A 190 0.19 -10.21 0.61
N ALA A 191 0.03 -8.93 0.94
CA ALA A 191 0.31 -7.83 0.02
C ALA A 191 1.79 -7.81 -0.42
N ALA A 192 2.74 -8.06 0.47
CA ALA A 192 4.16 -8.09 0.10
C ALA A 192 4.51 -9.24 -0.86
N ASP A 193 3.77 -10.35 -0.75
CA ASP A 193 3.96 -11.53 -1.59
C ASP A 193 3.25 -11.43 -2.95
N GLU A 194 2.11 -10.74 -3.02
CA GLU A 194 1.28 -10.69 -4.21
C GLU A 194 1.41 -9.39 -5.02
N CYS A 195 1.78 -8.27 -4.40
CA CYS A 195 1.76 -6.97 -5.09
C CYS A 195 2.86 -6.84 -6.14
N LEU A 196 2.48 -6.28 -7.28
CA LEU A 196 3.37 -5.90 -8.38
C LEU A 196 2.95 -4.54 -8.91
N SER A 197 3.91 -3.65 -9.09
CA SER A 197 3.70 -2.32 -9.66
C SER A 197 3.90 -2.35 -11.17
N LEU A 198 2.85 -2.07 -11.93
CA LEU A 198 2.95 -1.96 -13.38
C LEU A 198 3.30 -0.52 -13.79
N PRO A 199 3.96 -0.32 -14.94
CA PRO A 199 4.24 1.01 -15.45
C PRO A 199 2.97 1.85 -15.60
N LEU A 200 2.97 2.99 -14.91
CA LEU A 200 1.95 4.02 -15.06
C LEU A 200 2.59 5.41 -14.93
N SER A 201 2.49 6.23 -15.97
CA SER A 201 2.89 7.64 -15.90
C SER A 201 2.04 8.51 -16.82
N ALA A 202 1.97 9.81 -16.53
CA ALA A 202 1.23 10.77 -17.34
C ALA A 202 1.81 10.96 -18.77
N ALA A 203 3.06 10.55 -18.97
CA ALA A 203 3.78 10.64 -20.24
C ALA A 203 3.62 9.40 -21.14
N MET A 204 2.94 8.34 -20.66
CA MET A 204 2.75 7.12 -21.45
C MET A 204 1.95 7.37 -22.73
N THR A 205 2.34 6.68 -23.80
CA THR A 205 1.59 6.66 -25.06
C THR A 205 0.55 5.54 -25.06
N LYS A 206 -0.38 5.59 -26.02
CA LYS A 206 -1.29 4.46 -26.28
C LYS A 206 -0.53 3.15 -26.53
N LYS A 207 0.62 3.21 -27.21
CA LYS A 207 1.45 2.04 -27.50
C LYS A 207 2.02 1.43 -26.21
N ASP A 208 2.40 2.25 -25.24
CA ASP A 208 2.90 1.77 -23.95
C ASP A 208 1.81 1.07 -23.15
N LEU A 209 0.61 1.66 -23.08
CA LEU A 209 -0.55 1.02 -22.45
C LEU A 209 -0.91 -0.31 -23.13
N GLN A 210 -0.87 -0.36 -24.47
CA GLN A 210 -1.08 -1.58 -25.22
C GLN A 210 -0.03 -2.65 -24.93
N ARG A 211 1.25 -2.25 -24.78
CA ARG A 211 2.33 -3.17 -24.41
C ARG A 211 2.09 -3.80 -23.04
N VAL A 212 1.72 -2.99 -22.03
CA VAL A 212 1.40 -3.48 -20.68
C VAL A 212 0.24 -4.48 -20.73
N VAL A 213 -0.86 -4.12 -21.38
CA VAL A 213 -2.05 -4.99 -21.50
C VAL A 213 -1.72 -6.29 -22.24
N SER A 214 -1.03 -6.21 -23.38
CA SER A 214 -0.66 -7.38 -24.18
C SER A 214 0.25 -8.32 -23.41
N ALA A 215 1.26 -7.77 -22.71
CA ALA A 215 2.19 -8.57 -21.93
C ALA A 215 1.51 -9.30 -20.76
N CYS A 216 0.64 -8.62 -20.01
CA CYS A 216 -0.11 -9.24 -18.91
C CYS A 216 -1.10 -10.29 -19.42
N ASN A 217 -1.91 -9.93 -20.43
CA ASN A 217 -2.96 -10.81 -20.95
C ASN A 217 -2.38 -12.04 -21.66
N GLY A 218 -1.25 -11.89 -22.35
CA GLY A 218 -0.56 -13.00 -23.02
C GLY A 218 0.07 -14.01 -22.05
N LEU A 219 0.15 -13.69 -20.76
CA LEU A 219 0.60 -14.60 -19.70
C LEU A 219 -0.56 -15.33 -19.02
N GLY A 220 -1.81 -14.97 -19.30
CA GLY A 220 -3.02 -15.68 -18.86
C GLY A 220 -3.29 -15.67 -17.34
N GLY A 221 -2.43 -15.02 -16.54
CA GLY A 221 -2.32 -15.27 -15.11
C GLY A 221 -1.72 -16.64 -14.86
N LEU A 222 -0.90 -16.80 -13.81
CA LEU A 222 -0.29 -18.08 -13.46
C LEU A 222 -1.30 -19.16 -13.02
N LEU A 223 -2.60 -18.97 -13.25
CA LEU A 223 -3.63 -19.99 -13.08
C LEU A 223 -3.80 -20.79 -14.38
N ARG A 224 -2.82 -21.65 -14.65
CA ARG A 224 -3.11 -22.96 -15.25
C ARG A 224 -2.59 -24.02 -14.29
N GLU A 225 -3.41 -24.35 -13.29
CA GLU A 225 -3.41 -25.73 -12.80
C GLU A 225 -3.69 -26.62 -14.02
N ARG A 226 -2.64 -27.27 -14.54
CA ARG A 226 -2.84 -28.52 -15.26
C ARG A 226 -3.13 -29.57 -14.20
N ALA A 227 -4.36 -29.58 -13.70
CA ALA A 227 -4.95 -30.77 -13.09
C ALA A 227 -5.64 -31.52 -14.23
N GLY A 228 -4.92 -32.50 -14.76
CA GLY A 228 -5.41 -33.57 -15.63
C GLY A 228 -4.85 -34.87 -15.11
#